data_AF-A0A2G6C230-F1
#
_entry.id   AF-A0A2G6C230-F1
#
_cell.length_a   1.000
_cell.length_b   1.000
_cell.length_c   1.000
_cell.angle_alpha   90.00
_cell.angle_beta   90.00
_cell.angle_gamma   90.00
#
_symmetry.space_group_name_H-M   'P 1'
#
loop_
_entity.id
_entity.type
_entity.pdbx_description
1 polymer ?
#
loop_
_entity_poly.entity_id
_entity_poly.type
_entity_poly.pdbx_seq_one_letter_code
_entity_poly.pdbx_strand_id
1 'polypeptide(L)'
;MVRRKQQFDYDLIVIGSGAAGSTAALAAAKDDHRVALMEASTFGGESPNWGDVPSKALLHAATLYDEARRASRFGIRSNMLSHNFPSLMQWKDRAIARTGAADNRAYYNQVGIDTHHGHAHFLSPHEVSVNRTHVTASHFLIASGSIFETPNIYGIETIHYRTPQTIFDVKRLPRTLFIIGSSAEAIEYAQLFSILGTKVYLAERSARLLPDEDIEVGELFERYLHDVHGVNCLTQAQVVGFEKRGYGAQVAYRRGQTSRSVHTEEILFVDNRAPATDLGLENASVYYTPAGIDVNDYLQTSAKHIYAAGDVLGGACPTHLAMQQGRVALYNMFHKSPQKADATASLPRITYTFPGIASVGLSENDCIKRDLAIHSALVPLSMVSRSNASDFVDGFVKLITDKKGALIGATVVAPHAAEIIHELTLAIHHGMTAADIANTPHAFLSWSEAVRAAAVKLAH
;
A
#
# COMPACT_ATOMS: atom_id res chain seq x y z
N MET A 1 40.61 -1.79 33.90
CA MET A 1 39.24 -1.42 34.36
C MET A 1 38.26 -2.22 33.51
N VAL A 2 37.73 -3.32 34.02
CA VAL A 2 36.74 -4.14 33.29
C VAL A 2 35.43 -3.34 33.27
N ARG A 3 35.03 -2.80 32.11
CA ARG A 3 33.71 -2.18 31.94
C ARG A 3 32.67 -3.25 32.29
N ARG A 4 31.93 -3.07 33.39
CA ARG A 4 30.77 -3.89 33.73
C ARG A 4 29.82 -3.79 32.53
N LYS A 5 29.53 -4.90 31.86
CA LYS A 5 28.59 -4.93 30.72
C LYS A 5 27.25 -4.43 31.27
N GLN A 6 26.76 -3.33 30.73
CA GLN A 6 25.48 -2.75 31.14
C GLN A 6 24.41 -3.83 30.93
N GLN A 7 23.69 -4.20 31.99
CA GLN A 7 22.68 -5.25 31.93
C GLN A 7 21.36 -4.60 31.55
N PHE A 8 20.88 -4.92 30.34
CA PHE A 8 19.58 -4.49 29.84
C PHE A 8 18.53 -5.58 30.05
N ASP A 9 17.28 -5.17 30.25
CA ASP A 9 16.15 -6.09 30.37
C ASP A 9 15.97 -6.91 29.08
N TYR A 10 16.09 -6.24 27.94
CA TYR A 10 15.97 -6.81 26.61
C TYR A 10 17.21 -6.58 25.75
N ASP A 11 17.40 -7.46 24.77
CA ASP A 11 18.39 -7.24 23.71
C ASP A 11 17.81 -6.30 22.65
N LEU A 12 16.51 -6.44 22.33
CA LEU A 12 15.77 -5.60 21.38
C LEU A 12 14.41 -5.18 21.95
N ILE A 13 14.09 -3.89 21.86
CA ILE A 13 12.72 -3.38 21.97
C ILE A 13 12.23 -2.95 20.59
N VAL A 14 11.07 -3.46 20.18
CA VAL A 14 10.38 -3.05 18.96
C VAL A 14 9.15 -2.22 19.33
N ILE A 15 9.05 -1.00 18.80
CA ILE A 15 7.92 -0.10 18.99
C ILE A 15 7.05 -0.13 17.74
N GLY A 16 5.87 -0.74 17.84
CA GLY A 16 4.92 -0.96 16.74
C GLY A 16 4.95 -2.40 16.25
N SER A 17 3.78 -3.03 16.14
CA SER A 17 3.62 -4.43 15.73
C SER A 17 3.16 -4.62 14.28
N GLY A 18 3.25 -3.57 13.47
CA GLY A 18 3.00 -3.63 12.02
C GLY A 18 4.03 -4.49 11.26
N ALA A 19 3.98 -4.46 9.93
CA ALA A 19 4.74 -5.37 9.08
C ALA A 19 6.27 -5.35 9.33
N ALA A 20 6.86 -4.17 9.52
CA ALA A 20 8.29 -4.03 9.85
C ALA A 20 8.60 -4.59 11.25
N GLY A 21 7.83 -4.17 12.26
CA GLY A 21 8.09 -4.52 13.65
C GLY A 21 7.87 -6.00 13.95
N SER A 22 6.75 -6.57 13.48
CA SER A 22 6.45 -8.00 13.62
C SER A 22 7.51 -8.89 12.98
N THR A 23 7.94 -8.55 11.76
CA THR A 23 9.01 -9.28 11.04
C THR A 23 10.32 -9.28 11.84
N ALA A 24 10.73 -8.12 12.36
CA ALA A 24 11.95 -8.00 13.14
C ALA A 24 11.84 -8.71 14.50
N ALA A 25 10.74 -8.54 15.22
CA ALA A 25 10.54 -9.16 16.53
C ALA A 25 10.57 -10.69 16.45
N LEU A 26 9.86 -11.27 15.48
CA LEU A 26 9.81 -12.72 15.27
C LEU A 26 11.16 -13.30 14.85
N ALA A 27 11.88 -12.61 13.97
CA ALA A 27 13.21 -13.04 13.56
C ALA A 27 14.22 -12.94 14.72
N ALA A 28 14.18 -11.86 15.50
CA ALA A 28 15.06 -11.69 16.67
C ALA A 28 14.82 -12.77 17.74
N ALA A 29 13.55 -13.09 18.04
CA ALA A 29 13.22 -14.13 19.00
C ALA A 29 13.67 -15.52 18.52
N LYS A 30 13.61 -15.79 17.21
CA LYS A 30 14.13 -17.02 16.62
C LYS A 30 15.65 -17.16 16.74
N ASP A 31 16.37 -16.04 16.79
CA ASP A 31 17.81 -15.97 17.03
C ASP A 31 18.16 -15.89 18.54
N ASP A 32 17.24 -16.32 19.41
CA ASP A 32 17.36 -16.38 20.88
C ASP A 32 17.62 -15.03 21.57
N HIS A 33 17.28 -13.91 20.92
CA HIS A 33 17.32 -12.59 21.56
C HIS A 33 16.15 -12.41 22.53
N ARG A 34 16.38 -11.70 23.64
CA ARG A 34 15.30 -11.23 24.52
C ARG A 34 14.61 -10.04 23.88
N VAL A 35 13.35 -10.19 23.49
CA VAL A 35 12.59 -9.19 22.74
C VAL A 35 11.38 -8.71 23.52
N ALA A 36 11.19 -7.40 23.57
CA ALA A 36 9.93 -6.79 23.94
C ALA A 36 9.29 -6.10 22.73
N LEU A 37 7.99 -6.31 22.54
CA LEU A 37 7.17 -5.70 21.49
C LEU A 37 6.11 -4.80 22.12
N MET A 38 6.12 -3.52 21.74
CA MET A 38 5.22 -2.49 22.26
C MET A 38 4.21 -2.09 21.19
N GLU A 39 2.92 -2.16 21.50
CA GLU A 39 1.84 -1.81 20.57
C GLU A 39 0.83 -0.89 21.26
N ALA A 40 0.52 0.25 20.65
CA ALA A 40 -0.40 1.24 21.21
C ALA A 40 -1.87 1.00 20.81
N SER A 41 -2.10 0.27 19.73
CA SER A 41 -3.41 -0.03 19.14
C SER A 41 -3.61 -1.55 19.03
N THR A 42 -4.12 -2.03 17.91
CA THR A 42 -4.35 -3.46 17.66
C THR A 42 -3.07 -4.13 17.18
N PHE A 43 -2.74 -5.28 17.78
CA PHE A 43 -1.57 -6.06 17.38
C PHE A 43 -1.64 -6.50 15.91
N GLY A 44 -0.51 -6.44 15.21
CA GLY A 44 -0.37 -6.72 13.78
C GLY A 44 -0.38 -5.46 12.91
N GLY A 45 -0.74 -4.30 13.46
CA GLY A 45 -0.79 -3.03 12.74
C GLY A 45 -1.92 -2.98 11.70
N GLU A 46 -1.80 -2.06 10.74
CA GLU A 46 -2.87 -1.75 9.79
C GLU A 46 -3.21 -2.89 8.83
N SER A 47 -2.21 -3.41 8.11
CA SER A 47 -2.40 -4.30 6.96
C SER A 47 -3.37 -5.48 7.22
N PRO A 48 -3.23 -6.25 8.32
CA PRO A 48 -4.17 -7.34 8.59
C PRO A 48 -5.48 -6.89 9.21
N ASN A 49 -5.53 -5.75 9.91
CA ASN A 49 -6.67 -5.37 10.74
C ASN A 49 -7.70 -4.49 10.00
N TRP A 50 -7.25 -3.44 9.30
CA TRP A 50 -8.14 -2.48 8.62
C TRP A 50 -7.60 -1.97 7.28
N GLY A 51 -6.40 -2.37 6.85
CA GLY A 51 -5.81 -2.00 5.55
C GLY A 51 -5.98 -3.08 4.48
N ASP A 52 -4.87 -3.68 4.06
CA ASP A 52 -4.80 -4.58 2.91
C ASP A 52 -5.74 -5.78 2.98
N VAL A 53 -5.66 -6.59 4.03
CA VAL A 53 -6.41 -7.86 4.10
C VAL A 53 -7.93 -7.63 3.99
N PRO A 54 -8.55 -6.74 4.79
CA PRO A 54 -10.00 -6.52 4.68
C PRO A 54 -10.42 -5.92 3.33
N SER A 55 -9.69 -4.93 2.82
CA SER A 55 -10.03 -4.28 1.56
C SER A 55 -9.92 -5.26 0.38
N LYS A 56 -8.82 -6.04 0.30
CA LYS A 56 -8.61 -7.02 -0.78
C LYS A 56 -9.55 -8.22 -0.66
N ALA A 57 -9.93 -8.63 0.55
CA ALA A 57 -10.95 -9.68 0.74
C ALA A 57 -12.32 -9.28 0.18
N LEU A 58 -12.71 -8.02 0.39
CA LEU A 58 -13.96 -7.47 -0.15
C LEU A 58 -13.88 -7.21 -1.65
N LEU A 59 -12.76 -6.67 -2.13
CA LEU A 59 -12.53 -6.43 -3.54
C LEU A 59 -12.58 -7.73 -4.34
N HIS A 60 -11.98 -8.81 -3.83
CA HIS A 60 -12.09 -10.13 -4.45
C HIS A 60 -13.55 -10.59 -4.61
N ALA A 61 -14.36 -10.47 -3.55
CA ALA A 61 -15.77 -10.85 -3.60
C ALA A 61 -16.58 -9.95 -4.55
N ALA A 62 -16.27 -8.65 -4.59
CA ALA A 62 -16.89 -7.69 -5.49
C ALA A 62 -16.53 -7.99 -6.96
N THR A 63 -15.26 -8.23 -7.27
CA THR A 63 -14.80 -8.63 -8.61
C THR A 63 -15.51 -9.89 -9.08
N LEU A 64 -15.61 -10.93 -8.24
CA LEU A 64 -16.34 -12.15 -8.59
C LEU A 64 -17.82 -11.87 -8.91
N TYR A 65 -18.48 -11.02 -8.11
CA TYR A 65 -19.86 -10.60 -8.36
C TYR A 65 -19.99 -9.84 -9.68
N ASP A 66 -19.06 -8.93 -9.98
CA ASP A 66 -19.04 -8.14 -11.21
C ASP A 66 -18.79 -9.01 -12.45
N GLU A 67 -17.84 -9.93 -12.40
CA GLU A 67 -17.59 -10.91 -13.46
C GLU A 67 -18.84 -11.76 -13.74
N ALA A 68 -19.50 -12.25 -12.68
CA ALA A 68 -20.72 -13.04 -12.80
C ALA A 68 -21.87 -12.24 -13.44
N ARG A 69 -22.00 -10.94 -13.16
CA ARG A 69 -22.98 -10.06 -13.82
C ARG A 69 -22.74 -9.92 -15.32
N ARG A 70 -21.48 -9.92 -15.73
CA ARG A 70 -21.07 -9.76 -17.13
C ARG A 70 -20.94 -11.08 -17.89
N ALA A 71 -21.12 -12.21 -17.22
CA ALA A 71 -21.00 -13.54 -17.81
C ALA A 71 -22.09 -13.85 -18.86
N SER A 72 -23.14 -13.02 -18.95
CA SER A 72 -24.19 -13.11 -19.97
C SER A 72 -23.64 -13.00 -21.40
N ARG A 73 -22.50 -12.33 -21.61
CA ARG A 73 -21.79 -12.29 -22.91
C ARG A 73 -21.34 -13.67 -23.38
N PHE A 74 -21.15 -14.61 -22.47
CA PHE A 74 -20.82 -16.02 -22.73
C PHE A 74 -22.04 -16.95 -22.66
N GLY A 75 -23.25 -16.41 -22.58
CA GLY A 75 -24.47 -17.19 -22.45
C GLY A 75 -24.78 -17.69 -21.03
N ILE A 76 -23.97 -17.34 -20.03
CA ILE A 76 -24.24 -17.67 -18.62
C ILE A 76 -25.23 -16.64 -18.06
N ARG A 77 -26.46 -17.06 -17.78
CA ARG A 77 -27.54 -16.17 -17.35
C ARG A 77 -28.01 -16.50 -15.94
N SER A 78 -28.20 -15.47 -15.12
CA SER A 78 -28.84 -15.57 -13.81
C SER A 78 -29.72 -14.35 -13.56
N ASN A 79 -31.01 -14.57 -13.31
CA ASN A 79 -31.98 -13.49 -13.10
C ASN A 79 -32.02 -12.97 -11.66
N MET A 80 -31.36 -13.67 -10.71
CA MET A 80 -31.44 -13.39 -9.27
C MET A 80 -30.06 -13.13 -8.64
N LEU A 81 -29.05 -12.84 -9.46
CA LEU A 81 -27.71 -12.54 -8.96
C LEU A 81 -27.74 -11.25 -8.12
N SER A 82 -27.42 -11.37 -6.84
CA SER A 82 -27.38 -10.28 -5.87
C SER A 82 -26.29 -10.54 -4.85
N HIS A 83 -25.93 -9.53 -4.06
CA HIS A 83 -24.98 -9.66 -2.95
C HIS A 83 -25.68 -9.31 -1.62
N ASN A 84 -25.19 -9.89 -0.53
CA ASN A 84 -25.65 -9.58 0.83
C ASN A 84 -24.52 -8.89 1.59
N PHE A 85 -24.64 -7.58 1.81
CA PHE A 85 -23.59 -6.78 2.45
C PHE A 85 -23.17 -7.30 3.84
N PRO A 86 -24.10 -7.70 4.75
CA PRO A 86 -23.70 -8.32 6.01
C PRO A 86 -22.84 -9.59 5.84
N SER A 87 -23.14 -10.43 4.85
CA SER A 87 -22.33 -11.63 4.56
C SER A 87 -20.95 -11.26 4.00
N LEU A 88 -20.83 -10.19 3.21
CA LEU A 88 -19.55 -9.66 2.76
C LEU A 88 -18.71 -9.16 3.95
N MET A 89 -19.32 -8.45 4.91
CA MET A 89 -18.64 -8.03 6.14
C MET A 89 -18.19 -9.24 6.98
N GLN A 90 -19.01 -10.28 7.10
CA GLN A 90 -18.59 -11.52 7.78
C GLN A 90 -17.42 -12.22 7.06
N TRP A 91 -17.39 -12.16 5.73
CA TRP A 91 -16.25 -12.65 4.95
C TRP A 91 -14.98 -11.84 5.25
N LYS A 92 -15.07 -10.51 5.26
CA LYS A 92 -13.97 -9.61 5.68
C LYS A 92 -13.44 -10.01 7.05
N ASP A 93 -14.33 -10.16 8.04
CA ASP A 93 -13.95 -10.50 9.42
C ASP A 93 -13.27 -11.88 9.51
N ARG A 94 -13.76 -12.85 8.72
CA ARG A 94 -13.12 -14.16 8.60
C ARG A 94 -11.73 -14.08 7.97
N ALA A 95 -11.55 -13.24 6.95
CA ALA A 95 -10.26 -13.03 6.31
C ALA A 95 -9.25 -12.42 7.30
N ILE A 96 -9.65 -11.40 8.07
CA ILE A 96 -8.85 -10.83 9.16
C ILE A 96 -8.49 -11.91 10.18
N ALA A 97 -9.47 -12.68 10.68
CA ALA A 97 -9.23 -13.71 11.69
C ALA A 97 -8.22 -14.77 11.24
N ARG A 98 -8.21 -15.14 9.95
CA ARG A 98 -7.26 -16.10 9.37
C ARG A 98 -5.82 -15.62 9.34
N THR A 99 -5.58 -14.32 9.45
CA THR A 99 -4.21 -13.78 9.57
C THR A 99 -3.60 -14.06 10.95
N GLY A 100 -4.42 -14.42 11.94
CA GLY A 100 -4.02 -14.50 13.34
C GLY A 100 -4.08 -13.15 14.06
N ALA A 101 -4.46 -12.05 13.40
CA ALA A 101 -4.46 -10.71 13.99
C ALA A 101 -5.21 -10.58 15.32
N ALA A 102 -6.35 -11.28 15.45
CA ALA A 102 -7.14 -11.29 16.67
C ALA A 102 -6.39 -11.89 17.89
N ASP A 103 -5.48 -12.84 17.65
CA ASP A 103 -4.75 -13.58 18.69
C ASP A 103 -3.23 -13.25 18.70
N ASN A 104 -2.79 -12.27 17.91
CA ASN A 104 -1.38 -11.97 17.68
C ASN A 104 -0.58 -11.80 18.98
N ARG A 105 -1.19 -11.19 20.02
CA ARG A 105 -0.54 -11.04 21.32
C ARG A 105 -0.19 -12.37 21.98
N ALA A 106 -1.11 -13.33 21.97
CA ALA A 106 -0.90 -14.65 22.55
C ALA A 106 0.18 -15.41 21.76
N TYR A 107 0.15 -15.30 20.43
CA TYR A 107 1.19 -15.87 19.56
C TYR A 107 2.58 -15.31 19.87
N TYR A 108 2.75 -13.99 19.99
CA TYR A 108 4.03 -13.38 20.36
C TYR A 108 4.56 -13.89 21.70
N ASN A 109 3.71 -13.95 22.74
CA ASN A 109 4.12 -14.48 24.03
C ASN A 109 4.52 -15.96 23.96
N GLN A 110 3.82 -16.78 23.15
CA GLN A 110 4.12 -18.19 22.98
C GLN A 110 5.50 -18.43 22.36
N VAL A 111 5.94 -17.53 21.47
CA VAL A 111 7.27 -17.59 20.83
C VAL A 111 8.35 -16.83 21.61
N GLY A 112 8.07 -16.45 22.86
CA GLY A 112 9.06 -15.84 23.77
C GLY A 112 9.27 -14.33 23.60
N ILE A 113 8.33 -13.62 22.98
CA ILE A 113 8.34 -12.15 22.87
C ILE A 113 7.45 -11.56 23.95
N ASP A 114 7.99 -10.69 24.79
CA ASP A 114 7.23 -10.00 25.83
C ASP A 114 6.40 -8.86 25.23
N THR A 115 5.07 -8.96 25.33
CA THR A 115 4.15 -7.99 24.71
C THR A 115 3.60 -6.95 25.69
N HIS A 116 3.82 -5.68 25.34
CA HIS A 116 3.30 -4.54 26.08
C HIS A 116 2.25 -3.79 25.25
N HIS A 117 1.01 -3.73 25.75
CA HIS A 117 -0.05 -2.94 25.12
C HIS A 117 -0.10 -1.55 25.78
N GLY A 118 0.23 -0.52 25.03
CA GLY A 118 0.29 0.86 25.48
C GLY A 118 1.19 1.71 24.61
N HIS A 119 1.09 3.01 24.78
CA HIS A 119 1.93 3.97 24.08
C HIS A 119 3.33 3.97 24.70
N ALA A 120 4.35 3.79 23.86
CA ALA A 120 5.75 3.77 24.28
C ALA A 120 6.37 5.16 24.17
N HIS A 121 7.19 5.54 25.14
CA HIS A 121 7.86 6.84 25.15
C HIS A 121 9.29 6.71 25.67
N PHE A 122 10.27 7.19 24.92
CA PHE A 122 11.67 7.22 25.36
C PHE A 122 11.84 8.14 26.56
N LEU A 123 12.40 7.61 27.64
CA LEU A 123 12.80 8.37 28.83
C LEU A 123 14.29 8.74 28.79
N SER A 124 15.08 7.92 28.11
CA SER A 124 16.51 8.13 27.86
C SER A 124 16.91 7.34 26.60
N PRO A 125 18.17 7.44 26.12
CA PRO A 125 18.60 6.67 24.96
C PRO A 125 18.40 5.16 25.06
N HIS A 126 18.36 4.58 26.25
CA HIS A 126 18.26 3.12 26.45
C HIS A 126 17.05 2.69 27.28
N GLU A 127 16.12 3.61 27.58
CA GLU A 127 14.97 3.33 28.44
C GLU A 127 13.71 3.90 27.82
N VAL A 128 12.66 3.07 27.78
CA VAL A 128 11.32 3.48 27.35
C VAL A 128 10.32 3.19 28.47
N SER A 129 9.33 4.05 28.58
CA SER A 129 8.14 3.79 29.38
C SER A 129 7.02 3.29 28.47
N VAL A 130 6.27 2.31 28.96
CA VAL A 130 4.99 1.90 28.38
C VAL A 130 3.99 1.75 29.52
N ASN A 131 2.96 2.61 29.50
CA ASN A 131 2.06 2.85 30.64
C ASN A 131 2.81 3.30 31.91
N ARG A 132 3.10 2.36 32.83
CA ARG A 132 3.83 2.58 34.10
C ARG A 132 5.04 1.64 34.25
N THR A 133 5.34 0.87 33.22
CA THR A 133 6.47 -0.05 33.21
C THR A 133 7.60 0.62 32.47
N HIS A 134 8.78 0.66 33.09
CA HIS A 134 9.99 1.16 32.47
C HIS A 134 10.89 -0.03 32.18
N VAL A 135 11.40 -0.10 30.97
CA VAL A 135 12.25 -1.21 30.51
C VAL A 135 13.38 -0.68 29.67
N THR A 136 14.48 -1.42 29.69
CA THR A 136 15.72 -1.04 29.01
C THR A 136 16.11 -2.03 27.92
N ALA A 137 16.75 -1.54 26.86
CA ALA A 137 17.25 -2.41 25.80
C ALA A 137 18.61 -1.98 25.23
N SER A 138 19.32 -2.98 24.71
CA SER A 138 20.57 -2.73 24.00
C SER A 138 20.35 -2.09 22.63
N HIS A 139 19.27 -2.47 21.93
CA HIS A 139 18.88 -1.94 20.61
C HIS A 139 17.38 -1.65 20.55
N PHE A 140 17.00 -0.74 19.65
CA PHE A 140 15.60 -0.38 19.40
C PHE A 140 15.27 -0.40 17.90
N LEU A 141 14.07 -0.89 17.57
CA LEU A 141 13.44 -0.67 16.27
C LEU A 141 12.19 0.18 16.45
N ILE A 142 12.18 1.36 15.84
CA ILE A 142 10.99 2.20 15.72
C ILE A 142 10.25 1.82 14.44
N ALA A 143 9.09 1.18 14.61
CA ALA A 143 8.21 0.72 13.55
C ALA A 143 6.75 1.15 13.82
N SER A 144 6.58 2.37 14.35
CA SER A 144 5.30 2.93 14.80
C SER A 144 4.33 3.26 13.66
N GLY A 145 4.80 3.23 12.42
CA GLY A 145 3.98 3.43 11.23
C GLY A 145 3.54 4.88 11.05
N SER A 146 2.32 5.06 10.53
CA SER A 146 1.68 6.36 10.31
C SER A 146 0.27 6.40 10.89
N ILE A 147 -0.26 7.61 11.08
CA ILE A 147 -1.62 7.88 11.56
C ILE A 147 -2.36 8.80 10.58
N PHE A 148 -3.68 8.66 10.50
CA PHE A 148 -4.51 9.58 9.72
C PHE A 148 -4.65 10.92 10.44
N GLU A 149 -4.35 12.01 9.75
CA GLU A 149 -4.54 13.37 10.26
C GLU A 149 -5.92 13.92 9.88
N THR A 150 -6.42 14.87 10.67
CA THR A 150 -7.63 15.62 10.31
C THR A 150 -7.30 16.57 9.16
N PRO A 151 -8.01 16.50 8.02
CA PRO A 151 -7.75 17.36 6.87
C PRO A 151 -7.97 18.84 7.23
N ASN A 152 -7.04 19.72 6.85
CA ASN A 152 -7.20 21.16 7.01
C ASN A 152 -8.05 21.76 5.86
N ILE A 153 -9.37 21.54 5.91
CA ILE A 153 -10.34 22.04 4.92
C ILE A 153 -11.51 22.67 5.68
N TYR A 154 -11.99 23.82 5.21
CA TYR A 154 -13.10 24.54 5.84
C TYR A 154 -14.35 23.64 6.03
N GLY A 155 -14.89 23.63 7.26
CA GLY A 155 -16.11 22.89 7.60
C GLY A 155 -15.89 21.39 7.88
N ILE A 156 -14.65 20.90 7.88
CA ILE A 156 -14.31 19.50 8.22
C ILE A 156 -14.85 19.11 9.60
N GLU A 157 -14.82 20.03 10.56
CA GLU A 157 -15.30 19.86 11.94
C GLU A 157 -16.82 19.70 12.03
N THR A 158 -17.55 20.06 10.97
CA THR A 158 -19.01 20.00 10.94
C THR A 158 -19.54 18.67 10.41
N ILE A 159 -18.69 17.84 9.81
CA ILE A 159 -19.09 16.62 9.11
C ILE A 159 -18.51 15.36 9.75
N HIS A 160 -19.15 14.22 9.47
CA HIS A 160 -18.53 12.92 9.68
C HIS A 160 -17.79 12.53 8.40
N TYR A 161 -16.58 11.99 8.53
CA TYR A 161 -15.82 11.45 7.41
C TYR A 161 -15.21 10.10 7.79
N ARG A 162 -14.76 9.39 6.77
CA ARG A 162 -14.12 8.09 6.86
C ARG A 162 -12.68 8.18 6.42
N THR A 163 -11.92 7.23 6.94
CA THR A 163 -10.58 6.87 6.53
C THR A 163 -10.58 5.40 6.12
N PRO A 164 -9.54 4.89 5.46
CA PRO A 164 -9.33 3.45 5.29
C PRO A 164 -9.60 2.63 6.55
N GLN A 165 -9.20 3.15 7.71
CA GLN A 165 -9.42 2.49 8.99
C GLN A 165 -10.91 2.33 9.37
N THR A 166 -11.78 3.26 8.96
CA THR A 166 -13.16 3.37 9.46
C THR A 166 -14.24 3.19 8.39
N ILE A 167 -13.85 3.07 7.11
CA ILE A 167 -14.79 3.00 5.98
C ILE A 167 -15.69 1.76 6.05
N PHE A 168 -15.21 0.67 6.64
CA PHE A 168 -15.97 -0.57 6.80
C PHE A 168 -16.80 -0.65 8.09
N ASP A 169 -16.81 0.40 8.92
CA ASP A 169 -17.69 0.49 10.10
C ASP A 169 -19.14 0.86 9.73
N VAL A 170 -19.41 1.09 8.44
CA VAL A 170 -20.75 1.38 7.93
C VAL A 170 -21.68 0.18 8.10
N LYS A 171 -22.87 0.41 8.65
CA LYS A 171 -23.87 -0.66 8.89
C LYS A 171 -24.58 -1.12 7.61
N ARG A 172 -24.56 -0.28 6.57
CA ARG A 172 -25.15 -0.52 5.25
C ARG A 172 -24.31 0.17 4.20
N LEU A 173 -24.40 -0.28 2.96
CA LEU A 173 -23.80 0.43 1.83
C LEU A 173 -24.35 1.87 1.77
N PRO A 174 -23.47 2.88 1.68
CA PRO A 174 -23.91 4.26 1.48
C PRO A 174 -24.49 4.40 0.07
N ARG A 175 -25.50 5.26 -0.09
CA ARG A 175 -26.05 5.56 -1.42
C ARG A 175 -25.06 6.33 -2.29
N THR A 176 -24.29 7.22 -1.65
CA THR A 176 -23.29 8.08 -2.28
C THR A 176 -22.03 8.11 -1.43
N LEU A 177 -20.88 7.98 -2.10
CA LEU A 177 -19.56 8.07 -1.50
C LEU A 177 -18.72 9.08 -2.27
N PHE A 178 -18.13 10.05 -1.58
CA PHE A 178 -17.21 11.02 -2.16
C PHE A 178 -15.79 10.72 -1.65
N ILE A 179 -14.93 10.27 -2.55
CA ILE A 179 -13.53 9.91 -2.27
C ILE A 179 -12.64 11.08 -2.68
N ILE A 180 -11.75 11.49 -1.78
CA ILE A 180 -10.80 12.59 -1.98
C ILE A 180 -9.39 12.02 -2.10
N GLY A 181 -8.78 12.23 -3.27
CA GLY A 181 -7.54 11.59 -3.69
C GLY A 181 -7.77 10.52 -4.76
N SER A 182 -6.73 10.17 -5.51
CA SER A 182 -6.75 9.11 -6.52
C SER A 182 -5.54 8.17 -6.44
N SER A 183 -5.03 7.95 -5.23
CA SER A 183 -4.03 6.91 -4.97
C SER A 183 -4.54 5.51 -5.33
N ALA A 184 -3.63 4.54 -5.36
CA ALA A 184 -3.96 3.13 -5.58
C ALA A 184 -5.12 2.67 -4.68
N GLU A 185 -5.06 2.98 -3.39
CA GLU A 185 -6.08 2.58 -2.43
C GLU A 185 -7.42 3.31 -2.68
N ALA A 186 -7.39 4.59 -3.07
CA ALA A 186 -8.59 5.35 -3.42
C ALA A 186 -9.32 4.74 -4.64
N ILE A 187 -8.55 4.28 -5.63
CA ILE A 187 -9.06 3.62 -6.83
C ILE A 187 -9.65 2.24 -6.49
N GLU A 188 -9.03 1.48 -5.60
CA GLU A 188 -9.57 0.22 -5.06
C GLU A 188 -10.93 0.44 -4.37
N TYR A 189 -11.04 1.43 -3.48
CA TYR A 189 -12.31 1.76 -2.84
C TYR A 189 -13.36 2.24 -3.84
N ALA A 190 -12.97 3.08 -4.81
CA ALA A 190 -13.88 3.55 -5.84
C ALA A 190 -14.50 2.38 -6.62
N GLN A 191 -13.68 1.41 -7.03
CA GLN A 191 -14.13 0.22 -7.73
C GLN A 191 -14.98 -0.69 -6.82
N LEU A 192 -14.54 -0.96 -5.59
CA LEU A 192 -15.27 -1.79 -4.63
C LEU A 192 -16.69 -1.27 -4.41
N PHE A 193 -16.82 0.01 -4.02
CA PHE A 193 -18.12 0.58 -3.67
C PHE A 193 -19.03 0.75 -4.89
N SER A 194 -18.48 1.09 -6.06
CA SER A 194 -19.28 1.19 -7.30
C SER A 194 -19.82 -0.17 -7.76
N ILE A 195 -19.02 -1.23 -7.70
CA ILE A 195 -19.48 -2.60 -8.00
C ILE A 195 -20.64 -3.03 -7.09
N LEU A 196 -20.55 -2.67 -5.79
CA LEU A 196 -21.58 -2.95 -4.80
C LEU A 196 -22.81 -2.02 -4.90
N GLY A 197 -22.80 -1.04 -5.83
CA GLY A 197 -23.96 -0.22 -6.16
C GLY A 197 -24.01 1.15 -5.48
N THR A 198 -22.94 1.58 -4.80
CA THR A 198 -22.81 2.95 -4.31
C THR A 198 -22.49 3.90 -5.47
N LYS A 199 -23.14 5.07 -5.51
CA LYS A 199 -22.76 6.13 -6.46
C LYS A 199 -21.47 6.80 -5.97
N VAL A 200 -20.38 6.59 -6.69
CA VAL A 200 -19.05 7.10 -6.31
C VAL A 200 -18.69 8.38 -7.06
N TYR A 201 -18.16 9.36 -6.33
CA TYR A 201 -17.43 10.51 -6.85
C TYR A 201 -15.97 10.39 -6.41
N LEU A 202 -15.04 10.49 -7.35
CA LEU A 202 -13.61 10.37 -7.10
C LEU A 202 -12.93 11.68 -7.51
N ALA A 203 -12.50 12.47 -6.53
CA ALA A 203 -11.93 13.80 -6.76
C ALA A 203 -10.41 13.79 -6.69
N GLU A 204 -9.78 14.29 -7.76
CA GLU A 204 -8.34 14.39 -7.90
C GLU A 204 -7.97 15.82 -8.32
N ARG A 205 -6.95 16.40 -7.67
CA ARG A 205 -6.46 17.76 -7.99
C ARG A 205 -5.63 17.79 -9.27
N SER A 206 -4.96 16.69 -9.56
CA SER A 206 -4.15 16.47 -10.75
C SER A 206 -5.00 16.36 -12.02
N ALA A 207 -4.34 16.43 -13.18
CA ALA A 207 -4.99 16.33 -14.47
C ALA A 207 -5.54 14.93 -14.79
N ARG A 208 -5.07 13.90 -14.07
CA ARG A 208 -5.37 12.48 -14.29
C ARG A 208 -5.42 11.74 -12.96
N LEU A 209 -6.14 10.62 -12.94
CA LEU A 209 -6.08 9.65 -11.83
C LEU A 209 -4.70 8.97 -11.80
N LEU A 210 -4.29 8.45 -10.64
CA LEU A 210 -3.00 7.76 -10.45
C LEU A 210 -1.82 8.57 -11.02
N PRO A 211 -1.62 9.83 -10.56
CA PRO A 211 -0.65 10.74 -11.15
C PRO A 211 0.81 10.26 -11.05
N ASP A 212 1.09 9.34 -10.13
CA ASP A 212 2.42 8.73 -9.91
C ASP A 212 2.70 7.52 -10.82
N GLU A 213 1.69 6.99 -11.53
CA GLU A 213 1.87 5.91 -12.51
C GLU A 213 2.11 6.48 -13.93
N ASP A 214 2.48 5.60 -14.87
CA ASP A 214 2.57 5.94 -16.30
C ASP A 214 1.25 6.56 -16.82
N ILE A 215 1.34 7.42 -17.83
CA ILE A 215 0.18 8.16 -18.36
C ILE A 215 -0.94 7.23 -18.82
N GLU A 216 -0.57 6.12 -19.45
CA GLU A 216 -1.49 5.14 -20.00
C GLU A 216 -2.29 4.42 -18.90
N VAL A 217 -1.75 4.30 -17.68
CA VAL A 217 -2.48 3.73 -16.53
C VAL A 217 -3.63 4.65 -16.14
N GLY A 218 -3.34 5.94 -15.94
CA GLY A 218 -4.34 6.92 -15.52
C GLY A 218 -5.46 7.08 -16.56
N GLU A 219 -5.10 7.16 -17.85
CA GLU A 219 -6.06 7.28 -18.95
C GLU A 219 -6.94 6.04 -19.12
N LEU A 220 -6.37 4.85 -18.94
CA LEU A 220 -7.14 3.60 -18.97
C LEU A 220 -8.11 3.54 -17.80
N PHE A 221 -7.67 3.86 -16.59
CA PHE A 221 -8.53 3.75 -15.39
C PHE A 221 -9.60 4.82 -15.29
N GLU A 222 -9.33 6.04 -15.75
CA GLU A 222 -10.38 7.06 -15.83
C GLU A 222 -11.52 6.61 -16.74
N ARG A 223 -11.20 6.09 -17.93
CA ARG A 223 -12.21 5.54 -18.85
C ARG A 223 -12.87 4.29 -18.28
N TYR A 224 -12.10 3.34 -17.77
CA TYR A 224 -12.61 2.07 -17.28
C TYR A 224 -13.55 2.29 -16.08
N LEU A 225 -13.15 3.05 -15.06
CA LEU A 225 -14.02 3.33 -13.91
C LEU A 225 -15.30 4.07 -14.30
N HIS A 226 -15.22 5.01 -15.24
CA HIS A 226 -16.37 5.75 -15.73
C HIS A 226 -17.33 4.87 -16.54
N ASP A 227 -16.84 4.26 -17.62
CA ASP A 227 -17.67 3.56 -18.61
C ASP A 227 -18.20 2.23 -18.06
N VAL A 228 -17.40 1.55 -17.24
CA VAL A 228 -17.69 0.19 -16.79
C VAL A 228 -18.34 0.18 -15.41
N HIS A 229 -17.90 1.06 -14.50
CA HIS A 229 -18.40 1.10 -13.12
C HIS A 229 -19.22 2.35 -12.78
N GLY A 230 -19.40 3.29 -13.71
CA GLY A 230 -20.22 4.49 -13.49
C GLY A 230 -19.65 5.46 -12.44
N VAL A 231 -18.34 5.40 -12.17
CA VAL A 231 -17.68 6.30 -11.23
C VAL A 231 -17.61 7.71 -11.83
N ASN A 232 -17.93 8.71 -11.03
CA ASN A 232 -17.81 10.11 -11.43
C ASN A 232 -16.37 10.57 -11.16
N CYS A 233 -15.49 10.44 -12.16
CA CYS A 233 -14.11 10.89 -12.09
C CYS A 233 -14.05 12.42 -12.22
N LEU A 234 -13.62 13.09 -11.14
CA LEU A 234 -13.51 14.54 -11.04
C LEU A 234 -12.03 14.94 -11.00
N THR A 235 -11.34 14.82 -12.14
CA THR A 235 -9.96 15.32 -12.30
C THR A 235 -9.93 16.84 -12.30
N GLN A 236 -8.80 17.41 -11.89
CA GLN A 236 -8.61 18.85 -11.68
C GLN A 236 -9.62 19.46 -10.70
N ALA A 237 -10.18 18.66 -9.79
CA ALA A 237 -11.14 19.09 -8.79
C ALA A 237 -10.44 19.32 -7.45
N GLN A 238 -10.43 20.58 -7.00
CA GLN A 238 -9.97 20.95 -5.68
C GLN A 238 -11.16 21.05 -4.74
N VAL A 239 -11.26 20.15 -3.75
CA VAL A 239 -12.23 20.29 -2.65
C VAL A 239 -11.86 21.52 -1.81
N VAL A 240 -12.83 22.41 -1.58
CA VAL A 240 -12.63 23.71 -0.91
C VAL A 240 -13.41 23.85 0.39
N GLY A 241 -14.41 23.00 0.63
CA GLY A 241 -15.17 23.06 1.87
C GLY A 241 -16.27 22.03 1.99
N PHE A 242 -16.75 21.88 3.22
CA PHE A 242 -17.84 21.01 3.58
C PHE A 242 -18.93 21.78 4.33
N GLU A 243 -20.17 21.37 4.13
CA GLU A 243 -21.31 21.87 4.91
C GLU A 243 -22.19 20.67 5.28
N LYS A 244 -22.44 20.47 6.58
CA LYS A 244 -23.35 19.42 7.03
C LYS A 244 -24.76 19.64 6.45
N ARG A 245 -25.33 18.61 5.81
CA ARG A 245 -26.71 18.65 5.28
C ARG A 245 -27.43 17.33 5.56
N GLY A 246 -28.39 17.36 6.47
CA GLY A 246 -29.17 16.18 6.85
C GLY A 246 -28.28 15.05 7.38
N TYR A 247 -28.43 13.85 6.81
CA TYR A 247 -27.64 12.65 7.16
C TYR A 247 -26.27 12.58 6.46
N GLY A 248 -25.91 13.59 5.67
CA GLY A 248 -24.66 13.64 4.93
C GLY A 248 -24.06 15.04 4.90
N ALA A 249 -23.30 15.32 3.85
CA ALA A 249 -22.61 16.59 3.67
C ALA A 249 -22.73 17.10 2.24
N GLN A 250 -22.72 18.42 2.08
CA GLN A 250 -22.44 19.07 0.81
C GLN A 250 -20.92 19.22 0.68
N VAL A 251 -20.34 18.65 -0.36
CA VAL A 251 -18.93 18.81 -0.72
C VAL A 251 -18.83 19.90 -1.78
N ALA A 252 -18.19 21.02 -1.44
CA ALA A 252 -17.89 22.08 -2.39
C ALA A 252 -16.50 21.85 -3.01
N TYR A 253 -16.41 21.92 -4.34
CA TYR A 253 -15.14 21.79 -5.06
C TYR A 253 -15.07 22.77 -6.22
N ARG A 254 -13.85 23.15 -6.58
CA ARG A 254 -13.54 24.02 -7.70
C ARG A 254 -12.84 23.22 -8.80
N ARG A 255 -13.27 23.43 -10.05
CA ARG A 255 -12.60 22.91 -11.25
C ARG A 255 -12.42 24.07 -12.22
N GLY A 256 -11.18 24.52 -12.39
CA GLY A 256 -10.88 25.78 -13.07
C GLY A 256 -11.52 26.99 -12.36
N GLN A 257 -12.29 27.79 -13.09
CA GLN A 257 -13.04 28.94 -12.55
C GLN A 257 -14.45 28.57 -12.07
N THR A 258 -14.86 27.32 -12.22
CA THR A 258 -16.22 26.90 -11.85
C THR A 258 -16.23 26.26 -10.47
N SER A 259 -17.04 26.83 -9.57
CA SER A 259 -17.40 26.19 -8.31
C SER A 259 -18.60 25.27 -8.51
N ARG A 260 -18.51 24.05 -8.00
CA ARG A 260 -19.56 23.04 -8.01
C ARG A 260 -19.74 22.47 -6.61
N SER A 261 -20.85 21.79 -6.40
CA SER A 261 -21.06 21.07 -5.15
C SER A 261 -21.88 19.79 -5.37
N VAL A 262 -21.63 18.80 -4.52
CA VAL A 262 -22.28 17.49 -4.56
C VAL A 262 -22.71 17.12 -3.15
N HIS A 263 -23.94 16.64 -2.99
CA HIS A 263 -24.39 16.05 -1.73
C HIS A 263 -24.00 14.57 -1.66
N THR A 264 -23.42 14.14 -0.55
CA THR A 264 -22.96 12.75 -0.32
C THR A 264 -23.36 12.24 1.07
N GLU A 265 -23.65 10.93 1.19
CA GLU A 265 -23.92 10.28 2.49
C GLU A 265 -22.62 10.05 3.27
N GLU A 266 -21.55 9.59 2.61
CA GLU A 266 -20.24 9.37 3.22
C GLU A 266 -19.14 10.09 2.42
N ILE A 267 -18.07 10.49 3.12
CA ILE A 267 -16.85 11.10 2.55
C ILE A 267 -15.67 10.25 3.00
N LEU A 268 -14.75 9.93 2.10
CA LEU A 268 -13.55 9.15 2.38
C LEU A 268 -12.30 9.95 2.04
N PHE A 269 -11.44 10.15 3.04
CA PHE A 269 -10.08 10.64 2.88
C PHE A 269 -9.10 9.46 2.93
N VAL A 270 -8.32 9.27 1.87
CA VAL A 270 -7.43 8.11 1.76
C VAL A 270 -5.97 8.47 2.09
N ASP A 271 -5.50 9.63 1.62
CA ASP A 271 -4.06 9.92 1.59
C ASP A 271 -3.55 10.86 2.69
N ASN A 272 -4.39 11.21 3.69
CA ASN A 272 -4.02 12.21 4.71
C ASN A 272 -3.33 11.56 5.92
N ARG A 273 -2.07 11.15 5.76
CA ARG A 273 -1.29 10.39 6.75
C ARG A 273 -0.05 11.15 7.19
N ALA A 274 0.32 11.02 8.46
CA ALA A 274 1.57 11.50 9.01
C ALA A 274 2.33 10.40 9.75
N PRO A 275 3.67 10.39 9.70
CA PRO A 275 4.50 9.47 10.49
C PRO A 275 4.19 9.56 11.99
N ALA A 276 4.08 8.41 12.65
CA ALA A 276 3.78 8.32 14.08
C ALA A 276 5.05 8.51 14.93
N THR A 277 5.46 9.76 15.14
CA THR A 277 6.74 10.11 15.81
C THR A 277 6.59 10.62 17.25
N ASP A 278 5.38 10.69 17.80
CA ASP A 278 5.14 11.06 19.20
C ASP A 278 5.60 9.93 20.15
N LEU A 279 6.91 9.84 20.36
CA LEU A 279 7.57 8.76 21.10
C LEU A 279 8.65 9.30 22.06
N GLY A 280 8.76 10.61 22.25
CA GLY A 280 9.83 11.22 23.04
C GLY A 280 11.22 11.10 22.42
N LEU A 281 11.29 11.14 21.09
CA LEU A 281 12.50 10.86 20.30
C LEU A 281 13.69 11.76 20.67
N GLU A 282 13.42 12.98 21.13
CA GLU A 282 14.40 13.92 21.66
C GLU A 282 15.17 13.36 22.87
N ASN A 283 14.51 12.60 23.76
CA ASN A 283 15.15 11.97 24.91
C ASN A 283 16.11 10.85 24.49
N ALA A 284 15.93 10.30 23.30
CA ALA A 284 16.77 9.26 22.72
C ALA A 284 17.82 9.79 21.72
N SER A 285 17.90 11.11 21.53
CA SER A 285 18.78 11.74 20.53
C SER A 285 18.51 11.26 19.10
N VAL A 286 17.25 10.96 18.78
CA VAL A 286 16.80 10.59 17.43
C VAL A 286 16.31 11.85 16.70
N TYR A 287 16.91 12.16 15.56
CA TYR A 287 16.48 13.26 14.70
C TYR A 287 15.26 12.83 13.88
N TYR A 288 14.27 13.72 13.82
CA TYR A 288 13.05 13.55 13.04
C TYR A 288 12.50 14.91 12.60
N THR A 289 11.67 14.89 11.58
CA THR A 289 10.92 16.05 11.08
C THR A 289 9.44 15.70 10.96
N PRO A 290 8.54 16.64 10.63
CA PRO A 290 7.17 16.29 10.28
C PRO A 290 7.05 15.31 9.10
N ALA A 291 8.11 15.16 8.30
CA ALA A 291 8.15 14.20 7.20
C ALA A 291 8.54 12.78 7.63
N GLY A 292 9.04 12.57 8.86
CA GLY A 292 9.44 11.25 9.37
C GLY A 292 10.75 11.24 10.14
N ILE A 293 11.18 10.05 10.55
CA ILE A 293 12.49 9.80 11.18
C ILE A 293 13.57 9.66 10.11
N ASP A 294 14.68 10.40 10.26
CA ASP A 294 15.80 10.28 9.33
C ASP A 294 16.64 9.04 9.65
N VAL A 295 16.96 8.30 8.59
CA VAL A 295 17.85 7.13 8.65
C VAL A 295 18.88 7.17 7.53
N ASN A 296 20.02 6.50 7.75
CA ASN A 296 21.00 6.26 6.69
C ASN A 296 20.60 5.04 5.81
N ASP A 297 21.43 4.71 4.82
CA ASP A 297 21.26 3.54 3.92
C ASP A 297 21.08 2.19 4.65
N TYR A 298 21.40 2.12 5.94
CA TYR A 298 21.34 0.92 6.78
C TYR A 298 20.13 0.93 7.74
N LEU A 299 19.21 1.89 7.58
CA LEU A 299 18.03 2.13 8.42
C LEU A 299 18.36 2.56 9.86
N GLN A 300 19.60 3.00 10.10
CA GLN A 300 20.06 3.47 11.39
C GLN A 300 19.75 4.97 11.54
N THR A 301 19.22 5.35 12.70
CA THR A 301 18.92 6.75 13.04
C THR A 301 20.18 7.53 13.44
N SER A 302 20.04 8.77 13.90
CA SER A 302 21.14 9.54 14.52
C SER A 302 21.70 8.88 15.80
N ALA A 303 20.94 8.00 16.45
CA ALA A 303 21.40 7.18 17.57
C ALA A 303 21.86 5.80 17.09
N LYS A 304 23.11 5.42 17.40
CA LYS A 304 23.77 4.23 16.81
C LYS A 304 23.08 2.89 17.10
N HIS A 305 22.35 2.80 18.20
CA HIS A 305 21.65 1.59 18.63
C HIS A 305 20.15 1.62 18.33
N ILE A 306 19.66 2.67 17.64
CA ILE A 306 18.25 2.84 17.29
C ILE A 306 18.10 2.88 15.78
N TYR A 307 17.21 2.04 15.27
CA TYR A 307 16.84 1.94 13.86
C TYR A 307 15.37 2.28 13.69
N ALA A 308 14.97 2.64 12.46
CA ALA A 308 13.58 2.89 12.13
C ALA A 308 13.22 2.26 10.77
N ALA A 309 11.98 1.79 10.63
CA ALA A 309 11.50 1.10 9.43
C ALA A 309 9.99 1.26 9.22
N GLY A 310 9.54 1.18 7.97
CA GLY A 310 8.15 1.35 7.58
C GLY A 310 7.73 2.82 7.44
N ASP A 311 6.42 3.05 7.50
CA ASP A 311 5.80 4.38 7.32
C ASP A 311 6.31 5.49 8.25
N VAL A 312 6.96 5.16 9.38
CA VAL A 312 7.54 6.15 10.29
C VAL A 312 8.69 6.95 9.65
N LEU A 313 9.29 6.41 8.59
CA LEU A 313 10.32 7.08 7.80
C LEU A 313 9.75 8.17 6.87
N GLY A 314 8.43 8.21 6.70
CA GLY A 314 7.78 9.11 5.74
C GLY A 314 7.48 8.46 4.39
N GLY A 315 6.53 9.08 3.68
CA GLY A 315 6.07 8.61 2.37
C GLY A 315 5.25 7.31 2.44
N ALA A 316 4.78 6.85 1.29
CA ALA A 316 4.07 5.58 1.19
C ALA A 316 5.05 4.40 1.26
N CYS A 317 4.91 3.53 2.26
CA CYS A 317 5.70 2.30 2.38
C CYS A 317 4.81 1.06 2.20
N PRO A 318 4.82 0.41 1.02
CA PRO A 318 4.09 -0.84 0.84
C PRO A 318 4.48 -1.89 1.90
N THR A 319 3.51 -2.70 2.33
CA THR A 319 3.70 -3.71 3.40
C THR A 319 4.94 -4.58 3.20
N HIS A 320 5.23 -5.01 1.97
CA HIS A 320 6.41 -5.83 1.66
C HIS A 320 7.74 -5.05 1.74
N LEU A 321 7.75 -3.73 1.48
CA LEU A 321 8.91 -2.87 1.73
C LEU A 321 9.15 -2.77 3.23
N ALA A 322 8.11 -2.54 4.03
CA ALA A 322 8.22 -2.46 5.48
C ALA A 322 8.78 -3.77 6.08
N MET A 323 8.35 -4.94 5.59
CA MET A 323 8.92 -6.24 5.99
C MET A 323 10.41 -6.35 5.64
N GLN A 324 10.80 -5.96 4.42
CA GLN A 324 12.20 -5.98 3.99
C GLN A 324 13.06 -5.03 4.84
N GLN A 325 12.57 -3.82 5.10
CA GLN A 325 13.23 -2.85 5.96
C GLN A 325 13.38 -3.36 7.39
N GLY A 326 12.33 -3.95 7.99
CA GLY A 326 12.40 -4.56 9.33
C GLY A 326 13.48 -5.64 9.42
N ARG A 327 13.59 -6.51 8.40
CA ARG A 327 14.62 -7.55 8.33
C ARG A 327 16.03 -6.98 8.19
N VAL A 328 16.22 -5.96 7.35
CA VAL A 328 17.52 -5.30 7.14
C VAL A 328 17.95 -4.56 8.40
N ALA A 329 17.05 -3.83 9.05
CA ALA A 329 17.32 -3.12 10.30
C ALA A 329 17.75 -4.11 11.39
N LEU A 330 17.02 -5.20 11.58
CA LEU A 330 17.40 -6.27 12.52
C LEU A 330 18.78 -6.84 12.20
N TYR A 331 19.03 -7.19 10.95
CA TYR A 331 20.32 -7.75 10.53
C TYR A 331 21.46 -6.78 10.86
N ASN A 332 21.29 -5.49 10.59
CA ASN A 332 22.28 -4.45 10.85
C ASN A 332 22.54 -4.17 12.34
N MET A 333 21.58 -4.47 13.23
CA MET A 333 21.79 -4.37 14.68
C MET A 333 22.79 -5.39 15.20
N PHE A 334 22.74 -6.63 14.70
CA PHE A 334 23.45 -7.76 15.30
C PHE A 334 24.61 -8.31 14.49
N HIS A 335 24.79 -7.87 13.23
CA HIS A 335 25.86 -8.35 12.35
C HIS A 335 26.95 -7.29 12.10
N LYS A 336 28.19 -7.77 11.93
CA LYS A 336 29.37 -6.91 11.71
C LYS A 336 29.47 -6.34 10.29
N SER A 337 28.79 -6.95 9.33
CA SER A 337 28.85 -6.58 7.92
C SER A 337 27.49 -6.04 7.50
N PRO A 338 27.24 -4.73 7.64
CA PRO A 338 25.91 -4.16 7.46
C PRO A 338 25.48 -4.24 5.98
N GLN A 339 24.18 -4.43 5.78
CA GLN A 339 23.52 -4.48 4.48
C GLN A 339 22.74 -3.19 4.26
N LYS A 340 22.92 -2.60 3.08
CA LYS A 340 22.07 -1.49 2.66
C LYS A 340 20.64 -1.99 2.52
N ALA A 341 19.67 -1.16 2.89
CA ALA A 341 18.31 -1.33 2.43
C ALA A 341 18.32 -1.11 0.91
N ASP A 342 18.24 -2.19 0.14
CA ASP A 342 18.14 -2.12 -1.31
C ASP A 342 16.79 -1.46 -1.62
N ALA A 343 16.83 -0.18 -1.98
CA ALA A 343 15.66 0.69 -1.98
C ALA A 343 15.35 1.17 -3.40
N THR A 344 14.15 0.81 -3.86
CA THR A 344 13.37 1.34 -4.98
C THR A 344 13.43 0.60 -6.33
N ALA A 345 14.59 0.28 -6.90
CA ALA A 345 14.63 -0.16 -8.32
C ALA A 345 13.83 -1.44 -8.59
N SER A 346 13.84 -2.41 -7.66
CA SER A 346 13.12 -3.69 -7.79
C SER A 346 11.92 -3.80 -6.86
N LEU A 347 11.35 -2.67 -6.41
CA LEU A 347 10.17 -2.71 -5.53
C LEU A 347 8.88 -2.68 -6.36
N PRO A 348 8.08 -3.76 -6.39
CA PRO A 348 6.82 -3.74 -7.09
C PRO A 348 5.76 -2.93 -6.33
N ARG A 349 5.03 -2.07 -7.04
CA ARG A 349 3.81 -1.41 -6.56
C ARG A 349 2.62 -2.08 -7.21
N ILE A 350 1.55 -2.31 -6.44
CA ILE A 350 0.39 -3.07 -6.89
C ILE A 350 -0.88 -2.33 -6.47
N THR A 351 -1.81 -2.18 -7.41
CA THR A 351 -3.20 -1.78 -7.17
C THR A 351 -4.10 -2.96 -7.53
N TYR A 352 -4.90 -3.42 -6.57
CA TYR A 352 -5.64 -4.69 -6.63
C TYR A 352 -7.00 -4.59 -7.31
N THR A 353 -7.23 -3.55 -8.10
CA THR A 353 -8.41 -3.45 -8.96
C THR A 353 -8.50 -4.61 -9.97
N PHE A 354 -9.62 -4.68 -10.68
CA PHE A 354 -9.78 -5.50 -11.86
C PHE A 354 -10.08 -4.64 -13.10
N PRO A 355 -9.21 -4.62 -14.14
CA PRO A 355 -7.90 -5.27 -14.18
C PRO A 355 -6.96 -4.77 -13.08
N GLY A 356 -5.96 -5.58 -12.73
CA GLY A 356 -4.94 -5.17 -11.75
C GLY A 356 -3.92 -4.24 -12.38
N ILE A 357 -3.31 -3.38 -11.57
CA ILE A 357 -2.15 -2.57 -11.97
C ILE A 357 -0.96 -3.06 -11.16
N ALA A 358 0.17 -3.28 -11.80
CA ALA A 358 1.42 -3.51 -11.13
C ALA A 358 2.56 -2.82 -11.87
N SER A 359 3.45 -2.15 -11.15
CA SER A 359 4.62 -1.48 -11.72
C SER A 359 5.87 -1.76 -10.89
N VAL A 360 7.03 -1.76 -11.54
CA VAL A 360 8.33 -1.94 -10.89
C VAL A 360 9.39 -1.13 -11.61
N GLY A 361 10.35 -0.58 -10.87
CA GLY A 361 11.40 0.29 -11.45
C GLY A 361 10.87 1.68 -11.84
N LEU A 362 11.48 2.25 -12.87
CA LEU A 362 11.24 3.62 -13.31
C LEU A 362 10.04 3.70 -14.26
N SER A 363 9.20 4.73 -14.09
CA SER A 363 8.24 5.13 -15.13
C SER A 363 8.95 5.92 -16.25
N GLU A 364 8.30 6.10 -17.40
CA GLU A 364 8.84 7.00 -18.44
C GLU A 364 8.98 8.43 -17.91
N ASN A 365 8.07 8.86 -17.05
CA ASN A 365 8.09 10.19 -16.46
C ASN A 365 9.28 10.38 -15.51
N ASP A 366 9.69 9.32 -14.79
CA ASP A 366 10.92 9.33 -13.99
C ASP A 366 12.15 9.44 -14.89
N CYS A 367 12.17 8.71 -16.00
CA CYS A 367 13.27 8.75 -16.95
C CYS A 367 13.42 10.15 -17.57
N ILE A 368 12.30 10.80 -17.94
CA ILE A 368 12.29 12.18 -18.46
C ILE A 368 12.82 13.16 -17.40
N LYS A 369 12.33 13.08 -16.15
CA LYS A 369 12.80 13.96 -15.05
C LYS A 369 14.29 13.81 -14.75
N ARG A 370 14.85 12.62 -15.01
CA ARG A 370 16.27 12.30 -14.76
C ARG A 370 17.15 12.46 -16.00
N ASP A 371 16.60 12.94 -17.12
CA ASP A 371 17.30 13.04 -18.41
C ASP A 371 17.95 11.70 -18.85
N LEU A 372 17.24 10.59 -18.60
CA LEU A 372 17.67 9.26 -19.00
C LEU A 372 17.18 8.97 -20.42
N ALA A 373 18.12 8.65 -21.29
CA ALA A 373 17.80 8.16 -22.61
C ALA A 373 17.47 6.66 -22.56
N ILE A 374 16.26 6.34 -22.98
CA ILE A 374 15.61 5.03 -22.82
C ILE A 374 15.02 4.55 -24.14
N HIS A 375 14.67 3.26 -24.18
CA HIS A 375 13.73 2.72 -25.15
C HIS A 375 12.51 2.19 -24.38
N SER A 376 11.33 2.31 -24.96
CA SER A 376 10.10 1.79 -24.36
C SER A 376 9.22 1.11 -25.40
N ALA A 377 8.48 0.10 -24.94
CA ALA A 377 7.52 -0.61 -25.76
C ALA A 377 6.25 -0.88 -24.96
N LEU A 378 5.11 -0.54 -25.57
CA LEU A 378 3.78 -0.84 -25.06
C LEU A 378 3.11 -1.88 -25.96
N VAL A 379 2.52 -2.89 -25.32
CA VAL A 379 1.73 -3.95 -25.95
C VAL A 379 0.36 -4.04 -25.28
N PRO A 380 -0.72 -3.69 -26.00
CA PRO A 380 -2.09 -3.90 -25.52
C PRO A 380 -2.39 -5.39 -25.34
N LEU A 381 -3.22 -5.74 -24.35
CA LEU A 381 -3.62 -7.13 -24.13
C LEU A 381 -4.38 -7.73 -25.33
N SER A 382 -5.06 -6.91 -26.13
CA SER A 382 -5.73 -7.34 -27.36
C SER A 382 -4.80 -8.00 -28.39
N MET A 383 -3.47 -7.87 -28.23
CA MET A 383 -2.48 -8.53 -29.10
C MET A 383 -2.18 -9.98 -28.71
N VAL A 384 -2.64 -10.47 -27.55
CA VAL A 384 -2.34 -11.85 -27.09
C VAL A 384 -3.55 -12.77 -27.17
N SER A 385 -3.31 -14.04 -27.49
CA SER A 385 -4.37 -15.03 -27.70
C SER A 385 -5.24 -15.25 -26.46
N ARG A 386 -4.69 -15.05 -25.25
CA ARG A 386 -5.46 -15.10 -24.01
C ARG A 386 -6.63 -14.11 -24.01
N SER A 387 -6.45 -12.91 -24.57
CA SER A 387 -7.49 -11.88 -24.66
C SER A 387 -8.71 -12.37 -25.45
N ASN A 388 -8.48 -13.08 -26.55
CA ASN A 388 -9.56 -13.67 -27.37
C ASN A 388 -10.35 -14.73 -26.60
N ALA A 389 -9.66 -15.56 -25.80
CA ALA A 389 -10.29 -16.64 -25.05
C ALA A 389 -11.15 -16.12 -23.88
N SER A 390 -10.74 -15.02 -23.23
CA SER A 390 -11.45 -14.43 -22.09
C SER A 390 -12.37 -13.26 -22.46
N ASP A 391 -12.41 -12.85 -23.73
CA ASP A 391 -13.10 -11.64 -24.20
C ASP A 391 -12.79 -10.44 -23.30
N PHE A 392 -11.49 -10.19 -23.09
CA PHE A 392 -11.00 -9.13 -22.21
C PHE A 392 -9.81 -8.43 -22.86
N VAL A 393 -9.97 -7.15 -23.18
CA VAL A 393 -9.00 -6.37 -23.97
C VAL A 393 -8.42 -5.16 -23.21
N ASP A 394 -9.05 -4.76 -22.11
CA ASP A 394 -8.68 -3.57 -21.34
C ASP A 394 -7.41 -3.80 -20.53
N GLY A 395 -6.27 -3.44 -21.11
CA GLY A 395 -4.98 -3.51 -20.41
C GLY A 395 -3.81 -3.45 -21.37
N PHE A 396 -2.61 -3.44 -20.79
CA PHE A 396 -1.36 -3.44 -21.54
C PHE A 396 -0.19 -3.91 -20.67
N VAL A 397 0.91 -4.24 -21.34
CA VAL A 397 2.24 -4.30 -20.72
C VAL A 397 3.13 -3.24 -21.35
N LYS A 398 3.82 -2.47 -20.52
CA LYS A 398 4.82 -1.48 -20.92
C LYS A 398 6.16 -1.85 -20.30
N LEU A 399 7.20 -1.93 -21.11
CA LEU A 399 8.57 -2.17 -20.67
C LEU A 399 9.45 -0.99 -21.04
N ILE A 400 10.44 -0.69 -20.20
CA ILE A 400 11.40 0.39 -20.37
C ILE A 400 12.81 -0.17 -20.17
N THR A 401 13.69 0.05 -21.14
CA THR A 401 15.09 -0.33 -21.07
C THR A 401 16.01 0.87 -21.14
N ASP A 402 17.22 0.72 -20.59
CA ASP A 402 18.31 1.64 -20.88
C ASP A 402 18.83 1.47 -22.33
N LYS A 403 19.83 2.28 -22.72
CA LYS A 403 20.48 2.17 -24.05
C LYS A 403 21.17 0.84 -24.32
N LYS A 404 21.50 0.08 -23.27
CA LYS A 404 22.17 -1.22 -23.36
C LYS A 404 21.17 -2.38 -23.41
N GLY A 405 19.87 -2.07 -23.36
CA GLY A 405 18.79 -3.05 -23.38
C GLY A 405 18.47 -3.66 -22.02
N ALA A 406 19.11 -3.21 -20.93
CA ALA A 406 18.79 -3.67 -19.58
C ALA A 406 17.42 -3.15 -19.16
N LEU A 407 16.57 -4.01 -18.59
CA LEU A 407 15.25 -3.61 -18.10
C LEU A 407 15.41 -2.74 -16.86
N ILE A 408 14.82 -1.55 -16.88
CA ILE A 408 14.89 -0.57 -15.78
C ILE A 408 13.51 -0.13 -15.26
N GLY A 409 12.45 -0.52 -15.96
CA GLY A 409 11.09 -0.17 -15.60
C GLY A 409 10.07 -1.04 -16.32
N ALA A 410 8.98 -1.36 -15.65
CA ALA A 410 7.87 -2.08 -16.23
C ALA A 410 6.54 -1.75 -15.57
N THR A 411 5.48 -1.76 -16.36
CA THR A 411 4.09 -1.56 -15.94
C THR A 411 3.21 -2.62 -16.60
N VAL A 412 2.40 -3.31 -15.79
CA VAL A 412 1.46 -4.35 -16.19
C VAL A 412 0.07 -3.93 -15.75
N VAL A 413 -0.84 -3.77 -16.71
CA VAL A 413 -2.27 -3.58 -16.46
C VAL A 413 -3.00 -4.77 -17.06
N ALA A 414 -3.38 -5.73 -16.22
CA ALA A 414 -3.97 -6.99 -16.65
C ALA A 414 -4.70 -7.72 -15.51
N PRO A 415 -5.57 -8.70 -15.82
CA PRO A 415 -5.96 -9.69 -14.81
C PRO A 415 -4.69 -10.40 -14.30
N HIS A 416 -4.57 -10.56 -12.99
CA HIS A 416 -3.39 -11.14 -12.33
C HIS A 416 -2.08 -10.34 -12.51
N ALA A 417 -2.16 -9.02 -12.67
CA ALA A 417 -0.97 -8.16 -12.76
C ALA A 417 -0.02 -8.32 -11.56
N ALA A 418 -0.57 -8.54 -10.36
CA ALA A 418 0.19 -8.76 -9.12
C ALA A 418 1.11 -9.99 -9.21
N GLU A 419 0.68 -11.06 -9.88
CA GLU A 419 1.48 -12.26 -10.08
C GLU A 419 2.49 -12.08 -11.22
N ILE A 420 2.09 -11.42 -12.30
CA ILE A 420 2.92 -11.24 -13.52
C ILE A 420 4.14 -10.34 -13.23
N ILE A 421 3.98 -9.30 -12.42
CA ILE A 421 5.04 -8.31 -12.16
C ILE A 421 6.29 -8.90 -11.50
N HIS A 422 6.17 -10.05 -10.84
CA HIS A 422 7.29 -10.68 -10.15
C HIS A 422 8.38 -11.19 -11.11
N GLU A 423 8.02 -11.60 -12.33
CA GLU A 423 9.00 -11.93 -13.38
C GLU A 423 9.88 -10.71 -13.69
N LEU A 424 9.23 -9.56 -13.91
CA LEU A 424 9.88 -8.30 -14.24
C LEU A 424 10.67 -7.73 -13.07
N THR A 425 10.20 -7.97 -11.85
CA THR A 425 10.91 -7.62 -10.61
C THR A 425 12.24 -8.36 -10.51
N LEU A 426 12.26 -9.67 -10.77
CA LEU A 426 13.49 -10.46 -10.80
C LEU A 426 14.42 -10.03 -11.95
N ALA A 427 13.86 -9.75 -13.12
CA ALA A 427 14.63 -9.26 -14.27
C ALA A 427 15.37 -7.95 -13.95
N ILE A 428 14.68 -6.97 -13.35
CA ILE A 428 15.32 -5.70 -12.93
C ILE A 428 16.35 -5.94 -11.84
N HIS A 429 16.03 -6.77 -10.83
CA HIS A 429 16.94 -7.06 -9.72
C HIS A 429 18.26 -7.67 -10.19
N HIS A 430 18.22 -8.51 -11.23
CA HIS A 430 19.40 -9.15 -11.80
C HIS A 430 19.98 -8.43 -13.02
N GLY A 431 19.45 -7.27 -13.39
CA GLY A 431 19.93 -6.48 -14.54
C GLY A 431 19.76 -7.21 -15.89
N MET A 432 18.72 -8.03 -16.03
CA MET A 432 18.42 -8.77 -17.26
C MET A 432 17.99 -7.82 -18.38
N THR A 433 18.26 -8.22 -19.61
CA THR A 433 17.91 -7.45 -20.81
C THR A 433 16.53 -7.80 -21.34
N ALA A 434 15.95 -6.91 -22.17
CA ALA A 434 14.75 -7.25 -22.93
C ALA A 434 14.94 -8.48 -23.83
N ALA A 435 16.17 -8.70 -24.34
CA ALA A 435 16.48 -9.90 -25.13
C ALA A 435 16.39 -11.19 -24.28
N ASP A 436 16.82 -11.16 -23.02
CA ASP A 436 16.70 -12.32 -22.12
C ASP A 436 15.23 -12.70 -21.89
N ILE A 437 14.37 -11.70 -21.68
CA ILE A 437 12.92 -11.90 -21.50
C ILE A 437 12.27 -12.39 -22.80
N ALA A 438 12.61 -11.77 -23.94
CA ALA A 438 12.06 -12.12 -25.25
C ALA A 438 12.38 -13.56 -25.67
N ASN A 439 13.58 -14.04 -25.33
CA ASN A 439 14.04 -15.40 -25.62
C ASN A 439 13.56 -16.44 -24.60
N THR A 440 13.01 -16.02 -23.47
CA THR A 440 12.45 -16.92 -22.47
C THR A 440 11.06 -17.43 -22.92
N PRO A 441 10.84 -18.75 -22.97
CA PRO A 441 9.52 -19.30 -23.29
C PRO A 441 8.47 -18.87 -22.27
N HIS A 442 7.45 -18.16 -22.74
CA HIS A 442 6.27 -17.84 -21.94
C HIS A 442 5.16 -18.85 -22.25
N ALA A 443 4.43 -19.29 -21.21
CA ALA A 443 3.34 -20.24 -21.38
C ALA A 443 2.26 -19.66 -22.32
N PHE A 444 1.91 -20.43 -23.36
CA PHE A 444 0.90 -20.04 -24.33
C PHE A 444 -0.49 -19.95 -23.67
N LEU A 445 -1.30 -18.99 -24.12
CA LEU A 445 -2.59 -18.60 -23.53
C LEU A 445 -2.48 -18.05 -22.10
N SER A 446 -1.38 -17.37 -21.79
CA SER A 446 -1.22 -16.60 -20.55
C SER A 446 -1.21 -15.09 -20.82
N TRP A 447 -1.50 -14.29 -19.79
CA TRP A 447 -1.32 -12.84 -19.89
C TRP A 447 0.15 -12.43 -20.01
N SER A 448 1.07 -13.26 -19.49
CA SER A 448 2.51 -13.03 -19.59
C SER A 448 3.01 -13.06 -21.04
N GLU A 449 2.26 -13.60 -22.01
CA GLU A 449 2.61 -13.44 -23.44
C GLU A 449 2.75 -11.97 -23.86
N ALA A 450 2.05 -11.04 -23.20
CA ALA A 450 2.16 -9.60 -23.45
C ALA A 450 3.52 -9.05 -22.97
N VAL A 451 4.07 -9.60 -21.88
CA VAL A 451 5.42 -9.32 -21.40
C VAL A 451 6.44 -9.69 -22.45
N ARG A 452 6.40 -10.94 -22.94
CA ARG A 452 7.28 -11.40 -24.02
C ARG A 452 7.16 -10.54 -25.28
N ALA A 453 5.93 -10.22 -25.69
CA ALA A 453 5.68 -9.41 -26.88
C ALA A 453 6.25 -7.99 -26.74
N ALA A 454 6.15 -7.37 -25.55
CA ALA A 454 6.76 -6.08 -25.29
C ALA A 454 8.28 -6.16 -25.31
N ALA A 455 8.85 -7.23 -24.74
CA ALA A 455 10.29 -7.48 -24.72
C ALA A 455 10.86 -7.67 -26.14
N VAL A 456 10.16 -8.42 -27.01
CA VAL A 456 10.54 -8.62 -28.42
C VAL A 456 10.67 -7.29 -29.17
N LYS A 457 9.80 -6.32 -28.91
CA LYS A 457 9.88 -4.98 -29.53
C LYS A 457 11.12 -4.18 -29.10
N LEU A 458 11.75 -4.55 -27.98
CA LEU A 458 12.93 -3.89 -27.42
C LEU A 458 14.23 -4.69 -27.61
N ALA A 459 14.15 -5.92 -28.10
CA ALA A 459 15.29 -6.84 -28.21
C ALA A 459 16.17 -6.62 -29.47
N HIS A 460 16.29 -5.38 -29.94
CA HIS A 460 17.01 -5.02 -31.18
C HIS A 460 18.45 -4.58 -30.96
#